data_AF-A0A0A7RZA0-F1
#
_entry.id   AF-A0A0A7RZA0-F1
#
_cell.length_a   1.000
_cell.length_b   1.000
_cell.length_c   1.000
_cell.angle_alpha   90.00
_cell.angle_beta   90.00
_cell.angle_gamma   90.00
#
_symmetry.space_group_name_H-M   'P 1'
#
loop_
_entity.id
_entity.type
_entity.pdbx_description
1 polymer ?
#
loop_
_entity_poly.entity_id
_entity_poly.type
_entity_poly.pdbx_seq_one_letter_code
_entity_poly.pdbx_strand_id
1 'polypeptide(L)' 'MYKITAQVKKGMQSWGTVILYRDFEMNKNDLIKSFESYVIDFEREIKVDVEVKNFQCIKI' A
#
# COMPACT_ATOMS: atom_id res chain seq x y z
N MET A 1 5.96 11.56 15.29
CA MET A 1 6.13 10.51 14.27
C MET A 1 4.75 9.90 14.00
N TYR A 2 4.53 9.16 12.92
CA TYR A 2 3.27 8.48 12.62
C TYR A 2 3.52 6.99 12.42
N LYS A 3 2.67 6.16 13.01
CA LYS A 3 2.58 4.72 12.77
C LYS A 3 1.40 4.44 11.87
N ILE A 4 1.68 3.88 10.70
CA ILE A 4 0.66 3.45 9.75
C ILE A 4 0.56 1.93 9.79
N THR A 5 -0.66 1.41 9.96
CA THR A 5 -0.94 -0.02 9.90
C THR A 5 -2.08 -0.29 8.93
N ALA A 6 -1.92 -1.28 8.06
CA ALA A 6 -2.98 -1.67 7.14
C ALA A 6 -2.82 -3.12 6.69
N GLN A 7 -3.87 -3.67 6.09
CA GLN A 7 -3.79 -4.89 5.29
C GLN A 7 -3.82 -4.53 3.81
N VAL A 8 -2.87 -5.06 3.05
CA VAL A 8 -2.65 -4.77 1.63
C VAL A 8 -2.70 -6.06 0.84
N LYS A 9 -3.36 -6.04 -0.31
CA LYS A 9 -3.35 -7.11 -1.31
C LYS A 9 -2.95 -6.53 -2.65
N LYS A 10 -2.03 -7.20 -3.35
CA LYS A 10 -1.53 -6.81 -4.67
C LYS A 10 -1.96 -7.84 -5.71
N GLY A 11 -2.82 -7.47 -6.63
CA GLY A 11 -3.35 -8.36 -7.67
C GLY A 11 -3.90 -9.66 -7.07
N MET A 12 -3.36 -10.80 -7.53
CA MET A 12 -3.77 -12.13 -7.08
C MET A 12 -3.07 -12.62 -5.79
N GLN A 13 -2.23 -11.80 -5.15
CA GLN A 13 -1.55 -12.19 -3.92
C GLN A 13 -2.52 -12.30 -2.74
N SER A 14 -2.11 -13.05 -1.71
CA SER A 14 -2.79 -13.08 -0.42
C SER A 14 -2.66 -11.73 0.29
N TRP A 15 -3.61 -11.43 1.18
CA TRP A 15 -3.54 -10.25 2.05
C TRP A 15 -2.31 -10.32 2.97
N GLY A 16 -1.52 -9.25 2.99
CA GLY A 16 -0.40 -9.05 3.92
C GLY A 16 -0.67 -7.87 4.86
N THR A 17 -0.13 -7.93 6.08
CA THR A 17 -0.18 -6.81 7.02
C THR A 17 1.07 -5.96 6.87
N VAL A 18 0.91 -4.64 6.76
CA VAL A 18 2.01 -3.68 6.68
C VAL A 18 2.01 -2.78 7.91
N ILE A 19 3.20 -2.48 8.41
CA ILE A 19 3.44 -1.53 9.49
C ILE A 19 4.54 -0.60 9.01
N LEU A 20 4.25 0.70 8.92
CA LEU A 20 5.18 1.73 8.45
C LEU A 20 5.31 2.83 9.51
N TYR A 21 6.49 3.45 9.55
CA TYR A 21 6.78 4.61 10.38
C TYR A 21 7.16 5.77 9.46
N ARG A 22 6.51 6.93 9.61
CA ARG A 22 6.71 8.12 8.77
C ARG A 22 6.69 9.39 9.61
N ASP A 23 7.35 10.43 9.13
CA ASP A 23 7.35 11.74 9.79
C ASP A 23 6.16 12.62 9.42
N PHE A 24 5.37 12.19 8.44
CA PHE A 24 4.18 12.89 7.96
C PHE A 24 2.93 12.00 8.06
N GLU A 25 1.77 12.65 8.15
CA GLU A 25 0.48 11.98 8.10
C GLU A 25 0.23 11.44 6.69
N MET A 26 -0.16 10.18 6.60
CA MET A 26 -0.48 9.50 5.35
C MET A 26 -1.95 9.09 5.37
N ASN A 27 -2.64 9.19 4.23
CA ASN A 27 -3.98 8.66 4.07
C ASN A 27 -3.98 7.32 3.29
N LYS A 28 -5.15 6.69 3.18
CA LYS A 28 -5.30 5.40 2.48
C LYS A 28 -4.85 5.46 1.01
N ASN A 29 -5.11 6.56 0.30
CA ASN A 29 -4.77 6.70 -1.11
C ASN A 29 -3.27 6.85 -1.32
N ASP A 30 -2.59 7.56 -0.42
CA ASP A 30 -1.13 7.67 -0.43
C ASP A 30 -0.48 6.30 -0.18
N LEU A 31 -1.08 5.50 0.72
CA LEU A 31 -0.63 4.12 0.94
C LEU A 31 -0.82 3.27 -0.32
N ILE A 32 -1.98 3.33 -0.97
CA ILE A 32 -2.23 2.64 -2.25
C ILE A 32 -1.14 2.99 -3.27
N LYS A 33 -0.92 4.30 -3.50
CA LYS A 33 0.11 4.80 -4.41
C LYS A 33 1.51 4.31 -4.06
N SER A 34 1.85 4.25 -2.77
CA SER A 34 3.16 3.76 -2.34
C SER A 34 3.41 2.28 -2.64
N PHE A 35 2.33 1.51 -2.84
CA PHE A 35 2.36 0.10 -3.15
C PHE A 35 2.01 -0.22 -4.61
N GLU A 36 1.59 0.78 -5.39
CA GLU A 36 1.40 0.66 -6.84
C GLU A 36 2.71 0.17 -7.45
N SER A 37 2.66 -1.01 -8.05
CA SER A 37 3.78 -1.61 -8.75
C SER A 37 3.34 -1.91 -10.17
N TYR A 38 4.22 -1.66 -11.12
CA TYR A 38 4.03 -2.03 -12.51
C TYR A 38 4.78 -3.33 -12.76
N VAL A 39 4.10 -4.32 -13.32
CA VAL A 39 4.76 -5.53 -13.83
C VAL A 39 4.93 -5.33 -15.33
N ILE A 40 6.16 -5.49 -15.81
CA ILE A 40 6.45 -5.45 -17.25
C ILE A 40 6.26 -6.87 -17.79
N ASP A 41 5.28 -7.04 -18.67
CA ASP A 41 5.06 -8.29 -19.41
C ASP A 41 5.01 -7.98 -20.90
N PHE A 42 5.87 -8.62 -21.70
CA PHE A 42 6.01 -8.44 -23.15
C PHE A 42 5.83 -6.97 -23.62
N GLU A 43 6.66 -6.06 -23.09
CA GLU A 43 6.67 -4.62 -23.41
C GLU A 43 5.46 -3.80 -22.94
N ARG A 44 4.56 -4.37 -22.13
CA ARG A 44 3.43 -3.65 -21.53
C ARG A 44 3.59 -3.53 -20.01
N GLU A 45 3.48 -2.30 -19.51
CA GLU A 45 3.35 -2.02 -18.09
C GLU A 45 1.92 -2.35 -17.64
N ILE A 46 1.77 -3.46 -16.93
CA ILE A 46 0.51 -3.84 -16.31
C ILE A 46 0.49 -3.23 -14.91
N LYS A 47 -0.44 -2.31 -14.68
CA LYS A 47 -0.71 -1.78 -13.35
C LYS A 47 -1.25 -2.91 -12.48
N VAL A 48 -0.56 -3.22 -11.37
CA VAL A 48 -1.06 -4.18 -10.40
C VAL A 48 -2.07 -3.48 -9.50
N ASP A 49 -3.29 -4.00 -9.45
CA ASP A 49 -4.32 -3.50 -8.54
C ASP A 49 -3.88 -3.66 -7.08
N VAL A 50 -4.00 -2.58 -6.31
CA VAL A 50 -3.67 -2.56 -4.89
C VAL A 50 -4.93 -2.29 -4.09
N GLU A 51 -5.30 -3.25 -3.25
CA GLU A 51 -6.42 -3.13 -2.33
C GLU A 51 -5.90 -2.91 -0.91
N VAL A 52 -6.55 -2.01 -0.18
CA VAL A 52 -6.21 -1.68 1.21
C VAL A 52 -7.45 -1.76 2.10
N LYS A 53 -7.32 -2.42 3.25
CA LYS A 53 -8.34 -2.47 4.31
C LYS A 53 -7.72 -2.30 5.69
N ASN A 54 -8.56 -2.04 6.69
CA ASN A 54 -8.14 -1.84 8.09
C ASN A 54 -7.01 -0.80 8.22
N PHE A 55 -7.09 0.26 7.42
CA PHE A 55 -6.11 1.34 7.40
C PHE A 55 -6.22 2.17 8.68
N GLN A 56 -5.08 2.38 9.34
CA GLN A 56 -4.96 3.27 10.49
C GLN A 56 -3.65 4.07 10.37
N CYS A 57 -3.73 5.35 10.70
CA CYS A 57 -2.58 6.25 10.81
C CYS A 57 -2.70 6.94 12.18
N ILE A 58 -1.73 6.71 13.07
CA ILE A 58 -1.77 7.21 14.44
C ILE A 58 -0.48 7.98 14.71
N LYS A 59 -0.60 9.20 15.23
CA LYS A 59 0.55 9.99 15.69
C LYS A 59 1.12 9.38 16.97
N ILE A 60 2.43 9.18 16.99
CA ILE A 60 3.23 8.65 18.10
C ILE A 60 4.39 9.57 18.45
#